data_AF-A0A7V5WP95-F1
#
_entry.id   AF-A0A7V5WP95-F1
#
_cell.length_a   1.000
_cell.length_b   1.000
_cell.length_c   1.000
_cell.angle_alpha   90.00
_cell.angle_beta   90.00
_cell.angle_gamma   90.00
#
_symmetry.space_group_name_H-M   'P 1'
#
loop_
_entity.id
_entity.type
_entity.pdbx_description
1 polymer ?
#
loop_
_entity_poly.entity_id
_entity_poly.type
_entity_poly.pdbx_seq_one_letter_code
_entity_poly.pdbx_strand_id
1 'polypeptide(L)'
;MAYYPYSYELIAGNAYVKADDVIFFVDGPLEVNGEVIFSTKEDLKKAVVITGELRVLRRAKAVIVSAGEQISSSAGEIMVAKAYPEFPWYKGLAVVENGIAKVVGFSGKAKIKRDDWQDVSIEDELKIGQSLKTFENSWLEVSFDKSLIRLQANTEIELKEWSSFEDNSSRTVLELKQGKVWAIINNDGQPFEIDTPGLIAGVRGTKFRLDSSDESKPPLIKTFEGNVAGINDVGFVEIEAGKQYDPKTGLQELVLDDLDRANLARDELLGKPKLIVKDLNYYTNDSKVLIVGISDADKIIVNNKEISPKDYRFSIEVDLQYGLNYIEIIAKNNDSSSKAIVKQVIVRVGEN
;
A
#
# COMPACT_ATOMS: atom_id res chain seq x y z
N MET A 1 32.82 11.79 7.61
CA MET A 1 31.56 11.25 8.17
C MET A 1 30.88 10.48 7.05
N ALA A 2 30.51 9.23 7.27
CA ALA A 2 29.74 8.49 6.29
C ALA A 2 28.28 8.99 6.37
N TYR A 3 27.77 9.52 5.26
CA TYR A 3 26.37 9.92 5.12
C TYR A 3 25.58 8.65 4.88
N TYR A 4 24.81 8.22 5.87
CA TYR A 4 23.95 7.05 5.81
C TYR A 4 22.53 7.48 5.47
N PRO A 5 21.75 6.66 4.73
CA PRO A 5 20.34 6.94 4.54
C PRO A 5 19.63 7.00 5.89
N TYR A 6 18.67 7.92 6.03
CA TYR A 6 17.80 7.97 7.20
C TYR A 6 17.02 6.66 7.37
N SER A 7 16.66 6.01 6.25
CA SER A 7 16.12 4.66 6.25
C SER A 7 16.34 3.95 4.93
N TYR A 8 16.47 2.62 4.96
CA TYR A 8 16.32 1.77 3.78
C TYR A 8 15.52 0.49 4.10
N GLU A 9 14.75 -0.02 3.14
CA GLU A 9 13.96 -1.25 3.29
C GLU A 9 13.96 -2.07 1.98
N LEU A 10 14.08 -3.40 2.06
CA LEU A 10 14.00 -4.29 0.90
C LEU A 10 12.63 -4.99 0.87
N ILE A 11 11.84 -4.74 -0.18
CA ILE A 11 10.51 -5.36 -0.38
C ILE A 11 10.41 -5.87 -1.81
N ALA A 12 10.09 -7.15 -1.97
CA ALA A 12 9.78 -7.78 -3.26
C ALA A 12 10.82 -7.53 -4.38
N GLY A 13 12.11 -7.49 -4.03
CA GLY A 13 13.21 -7.22 -4.97
C GLY A 13 13.38 -5.75 -5.34
N ASN A 14 12.97 -4.83 -4.46
CA ASN A 14 13.23 -3.40 -4.56
C ASN A 14 13.72 -2.83 -3.22
N ALA A 15 14.62 -1.85 -3.27
CA ALA A 15 15.13 -1.10 -2.12
C ALA A 15 14.47 0.28 -2.04
N TYR A 16 13.76 0.56 -0.95
CA TYR A 16 13.15 1.84 -0.63
C TYR A 16 14.13 2.61 0.22
N VAL A 17 14.53 3.80 -0.22
CA VAL A 17 15.60 4.58 0.40
C VAL A 17 15.08 5.98 0.70
N LYS A 18 15.32 6.47 1.92
CA LYS A 18 15.13 7.87 2.30
C LYS A 18 16.45 8.42 2.79
N ALA A 19 16.91 9.49 2.17
CA ALA A 19 18.22 10.07 2.45
C ALA A 19 18.31 11.51 1.96
N ASP A 20 19.12 12.33 2.64
CA ASP A 20 19.61 13.59 2.08
C ASP A 20 21.14 13.50 2.00
N ASP A 21 21.70 13.89 0.85
CA ASP A 21 23.13 13.90 0.55
C ASP A 21 23.83 12.52 0.70
N VAL A 22 23.13 11.43 0.38
CA VAL A 22 23.70 10.07 0.42
C VAL A 22 24.03 9.57 -0.98
N ILE A 23 25.27 9.07 -1.13
CA ILE A 23 25.77 8.51 -2.38
C ILE A 23 25.69 6.98 -2.36
N PHE A 24 24.91 6.42 -3.28
CA PHE A 24 24.86 4.99 -3.59
C PHE A 24 25.70 4.66 -4.80
N PHE A 25 26.15 3.40 -4.90
CA PHE A 25 26.89 2.90 -6.05
C PHE A 25 26.11 1.77 -6.73
N VAL A 26 25.47 2.09 -7.87
CA VAL A 26 24.78 1.12 -8.72
C VAL A 26 25.18 1.43 -10.17
N ASP A 27 26.23 0.76 -10.66
CA ASP A 27 26.88 1.05 -11.97
C ASP A 27 27.38 2.50 -12.14
N GLY A 28 27.63 3.19 -11.03
CA GLY A 28 28.05 4.59 -10.96
C GLY A 28 27.54 5.25 -9.67
N PRO A 29 28.05 6.44 -9.31
CA PRO A 29 27.57 7.16 -8.15
C PRO A 29 26.20 7.78 -8.41
N LEU A 30 25.33 7.64 -7.42
CA LEU A 30 23.95 8.10 -7.37
C LEU A 30 23.76 8.91 -6.09
N GLU A 31 23.47 10.19 -6.19
CA GLU A 31 23.19 11.04 -5.03
C GLU A 31 21.68 11.12 -4.82
N VAL A 32 21.22 10.73 -3.63
CA VAL A 32 19.81 10.74 -3.23
C VAL A 32 19.56 11.92 -2.31
N ASN A 33 18.61 12.77 -2.71
CA ASN A 33 18.07 13.87 -1.93
C ASN A 33 16.54 13.72 -1.88
N GLY A 34 16.03 12.99 -0.89
CA GLY A 34 14.63 12.65 -0.72
C GLY A 34 14.38 11.14 -0.65
N GLU A 35 13.31 10.68 -1.29
CA GLU A 35 12.85 9.30 -1.23
C GLU A 35 12.96 8.64 -2.61
N VAL A 36 13.63 7.49 -2.71
CA VAL A 36 13.91 6.81 -3.97
C VAL A 36 13.72 5.30 -3.81
N ILE A 37 13.10 4.67 -4.81
CA ILE A 37 12.98 3.21 -4.90
C ILE A 37 13.96 2.70 -5.95
N PHE A 38 14.82 1.75 -5.62
CA PHE A 38 15.70 1.06 -6.54
C PHE A 38 15.19 -0.36 -6.79
N SER A 39 15.19 -0.84 -8.03
CA SER A 39 15.00 -2.27 -8.29
C SER A 39 16.29 -3.03 -8.04
N THR A 40 16.19 -4.16 -7.33
CA THR A 40 17.31 -5.07 -7.07
C THR A 40 17.38 -6.22 -8.06
N LYS A 41 16.55 -6.22 -9.11
CA LYS A 41 16.57 -7.25 -10.17
C LYS A 41 17.72 -6.96 -11.13
N GLU A 42 18.56 -7.97 -11.38
CA GLU A 42 19.82 -7.84 -12.12
C GLU A 42 19.63 -7.34 -13.57
N ASP A 43 18.49 -7.66 -14.19
CA ASP A 43 18.25 -7.45 -15.62
C ASP A 43 17.80 -6.02 -15.96
N LEU A 44 17.29 -5.28 -14.98
CA LEU A 44 16.73 -3.94 -15.15
C LEU A 44 17.05 -3.08 -13.93
N LYS A 45 18.19 -2.37 -13.97
CA LYS A 45 18.54 -1.37 -12.96
C LYS A 45 17.65 -0.15 -13.16
N LYS A 46 16.55 -0.12 -12.40
CA LYS A 46 15.57 0.96 -12.37
C LYS A 46 15.63 1.71 -11.05
N ALA A 47 15.42 3.02 -11.08
CA ALA A 47 15.15 3.79 -9.88
C ALA A 47 13.98 4.74 -10.11
N VAL A 48 13.18 5.00 -9.08
CA VAL A 48 12.02 5.89 -9.10
C VAL A 48 12.18 6.93 -8.00
N VAL A 49 12.11 8.21 -8.34
CA VAL A 49 12.17 9.30 -7.36
C VAL A 49 10.77 9.61 -6.88
N ILE A 50 10.57 9.45 -5.58
CA ILE A 50 9.30 9.64 -4.87
C ILE A 50 9.17 11.09 -4.44
N THR A 51 10.19 11.62 -3.77
CA THR A 51 10.30 13.03 -3.37
C THR A 51 11.72 13.52 -3.57
N GLY A 52 11.87 14.82 -3.81
CA GLY A 52 13.15 15.48 -4.04
C GLY A 52 13.76 15.11 -5.39
N GLU A 53 15.05 14.77 -5.40
CA GLU A 53 15.81 14.50 -6.62
C GLU A 53 16.83 13.36 -6.45
N LEU A 54 17.04 12.60 -7.53
CA LEU A 54 18.14 11.66 -7.68
C LEU A 54 19.08 12.20 -8.75
N ARG A 55 20.35 12.41 -8.39
CA ARG A 55 21.40 12.78 -9.36
C ARG A 55 22.20 11.54 -9.73
N VAL A 56 22.21 11.24 -11.02
CA VAL A 56 22.91 10.08 -11.57
C VAL A 56 24.14 10.58 -12.33
N LEU A 57 25.33 10.15 -11.94
CA LEU A 57 26.55 10.47 -12.67
C LEU A 57 27.02 9.26 -13.48
N ARG A 58 27.02 9.39 -14.81
CA ARG A 58 27.48 8.33 -15.72
C ARG A 58 28.24 8.90 -16.90
N ARG A 59 29.43 8.34 -17.20
CA ARG A 59 30.32 8.78 -18.31
C ARG A 59 30.54 10.31 -18.34
N ALA A 60 30.77 10.91 -17.17
CA ALA A 60 30.97 12.35 -16.98
C ALA A 60 29.77 13.27 -17.32
N LYS A 61 28.55 12.73 -17.43
CA LYS A 61 27.31 13.51 -17.50
C LYS A 61 26.47 13.26 -16.25
N ALA A 62 25.95 14.34 -15.67
CA ALA A 62 24.96 14.29 -14.61
C ALA A 62 23.55 14.30 -15.23
N VAL A 63 22.71 13.37 -14.81
CA VAL A 63 21.28 13.32 -15.13
C VAL A 63 20.52 13.55 -13.83
N ILE A 64 19.63 14.54 -13.84
CA ILE A 64 18.74 14.82 -12.71
C ILE A 64 17.42 14.09 -13.00
N VAL A 65 16.95 13.37 -11.99
CA VAL A 65 15.67 12.66 -12.00
C VAL A 65 14.86 13.29 -10.89
N SER A 66 13.73 13.89 -11.27
CA SER A 66 12.87 14.63 -10.36
C SER A 66 11.78 13.72 -9.79
N ALA A 67 11.13 14.17 -8.71
CA ALA A 67 9.96 13.50 -8.17
C ALA A 67 8.93 13.11 -9.28
N GLY A 68 8.47 11.86 -9.25
CA GLY A 68 7.55 11.31 -10.25
C GLY A 68 8.24 10.77 -11.51
N GLU A 69 9.56 10.85 -11.60
CA GLU A 69 10.35 10.31 -12.71
C GLU A 69 11.06 9.01 -12.31
N GLN A 70 11.30 8.17 -13.32
CA GLN A 70 12.08 6.95 -13.21
C GLN A 70 13.26 6.98 -14.16
N ILE A 71 14.32 6.30 -13.76
CA ILE A 71 15.40 5.90 -14.66
C ILE A 71 15.31 4.42 -14.96
N SER A 72 15.63 4.08 -16.20
CA SER A 72 16.03 2.74 -16.57
C SER A 72 17.37 2.80 -17.28
N SER A 73 18.22 1.81 -17.03
CA SER A 73 19.44 1.64 -17.80
C SER A 73 19.34 0.39 -18.66
N SER A 74 19.45 0.59 -19.97
CA SER A 74 19.54 -0.48 -20.97
C SER A 74 20.69 -0.14 -21.92
N ALA A 75 21.51 -1.13 -22.25
CA ALA A 75 22.63 -1.01 -23.20
C ALA A 75 23.59 0.20 -22.97
N GLY A 76 23.73 0.67 -21.73
CA GLY A 76 24.64 1.77 -21.39
C GLY A 76 24.06 3.19 -21.52
N GLU A 77 22.80 3.34 -21.93
CA GLU A 77 22.08 4.62 -21.92
C GLU A 77 21.23 4.78 -20.66
N ILE A 78 20.98 6.03 -20.25
CA ILE A 78 20.03 6.37 -19.18
C ILE A 78 18.81 6.97 -19.87
N MET A 79 17.64 6.36 -19.65
CA MET A 79 16.36 6.93 -20.07
C MET A 79 15.63 7.44 -18.83
N VAL A 80 15.30 8.73 -18.82
CA VAL A 80 14.39 9.33 -17.83
C VAL A 80 12.99 9.34 -18.44
N ALA A 81 12.02 8.79 -17.70
CA ALA A 81 10.62 8.78 -18.09
C ALA A 81 9.74 9.05 -16.88
N LYS A 82 8.48 9.40 -17.09
CA LYS A 82 7.50 9.39 -15.99
C LYS A 82 7.40 7.98 -15.41
N ALA A 83 7.42 7.88 -14.09
CA ALA A 83 7.33 6.61 -13.39
C ALA A 83 5.88 6.12 -13.40
N TYR A 84 5.66 4.92 -13.93
CA TYR A 84 4.41 4.17 -13.74
C TYR A 84 4.79 2.87 -13.03
N PRO A 85 4.68 2.81 -11.69
CA PRO A 85 5.16 1.63 -10.98
C PRO A 85 4.06 0.57 -10.89
N GLU A 86 4.38 -0.65 -11.29
CA GLU A 86 3.59 -1.87 -11.00
C GLU A 86 3.52 -2.20 -9.49
N PHE A 87 3.99 -1.30 -8.61
CA PHE A 87 4.05 -1.47 -7.17
C PHE A 87 3.49 -0.24 -6.42
N PRO A 88 2.64 -0.43 -5.41
CA PRO A 88 2.02 0.63 -4.61
C PRO A 88 3.04 1.45 -3.79
N TRP A 89 2.74 2.74 -3.65
CA TRP A 89 3.59 3.80 -3.09
C TRP A 89 3.22 4.27 -1.67
N TYR A 90 2.33 3.58 -0.96
CA TYR A 90 1.76 4.09 0.28
C TYR A 90 2.10 3.23 1.50
N LYS A 91 3.37 3.21 1.90
CA LYS A 91 3.64 3.15 3.34
C LYS A 91 3.50 4.57 3.89
N GLY A 92 2.28 4.96 4.28
CA GLY A 92 2.03 6.19 5.04
C GLY A 92 0.89 7.10 4.55
N LEU A 93 0.25 6.83 3.41
CA LEU A 93 -0.84 7.68 2.87
C LEU A 93 -2.24 7.07 3.00
N ALA A 94 -2.36 5.83 3.47
CA ALA A 94 -3.64 5.11 3.61
C ALA A 94 -4.50 5.60 4.81
N VAL A 95 -4.07 6.64 5.52
CA VAL A 95 -4.81 7.21 6.65
C VAL A 95 -4.95 8.70 6.41
N VAL A 96 -5.84 9.06 5.48
CA VAL A 96 -6.40 10.41 5.47
C VAL A 96 -7.46 10.45 6.56
N GLU A 97 -7.23 11.24 7.61
CA GLU A 97 -8.11 11.34 8.79
C GLU A 97 -9.29 12.32 8.60
N ASN A 98 -9.28 13.09 7.52
CA ASN A 98 -10.31 14.09 7.20
C ASN A 98 -10.89 13.75 5.83
N GLY A 99 -12.21 13.60 5.69
CA GLY A 99 -12.97 12.99 4.57
C GLY A 99 -12.79 13.49 3.14
N ILE A 100 -11.65 14.10 2.84
CA ILE A 100 -11.13 14.34 1.51
C ILE A 100 -10.77 12.99 0.88
N ALA A 101 -11.46 12.67 -0.21
CA ALA A 101 -11.10 11.58 -1.10
C ALA A 101 -9.80 11.92 -1.83
N LYS A 102 -8.69 11.26 -1.47
CA LYS A 102 -7.38 11.56 -2.07
C LYS A 102 -6.82 10.38 -2.82
N VAL A 103 -6.21 10.64 -3.97
CA VAL A 103 -5.42 9.64 -4.69
C VAL A 103 -4.19 9.27 -3.86
N VAL A 104 -4.09 8.01 -3.47
CA VAL A 104 -3.02 7.42 -2.62
C VAL A 104 -2.28 6.26 -3.30
N GLY A 105 -2.74 5.83 -4.47
CA GLY A 105 -2.11 4.79 -5.28
C GLY A 105 -2.43 4.99 -6.77
N PHE A 106 -1.53 4.78 -7.75
CA PHE A 106 -1.88 4.39 -9.12
C PHE A 106 -0.70 3.81 -9.90
N SER A 107 -1.01 3.02 -10.92
CA SER A 107 -0.11 2.52 -11.95
C SER A 107 -0.77 2.58 -13.31
N GLY A 108 0.04 2.73 -14.36
CA GLY A 108 -0.45 2.92 -15.71
C GLY A 108 -1.18 4.26 -15.87
N LYS A 109 -2.14 4.30 -16.80
CA LYS A 109 -2.85 5.52 -17.15
C LYS A 109 -4.12 5.65 -16.32
N ALA A 110 -4.24 6.78 -15.62
CA ALA A 110 -5.44 7.18 -14.90
C ALA A 110 -5.77 8.64 -15.19
N LYS A 111 -7.06 8.98 -15.18
CA LYS A 111 -7.53 10.35 -15.40
C LYS A 111 -8.58 10.76 -14.38
N ILE A 112 -8.58 12.04 -14.02
CA ILE A 112 -9.60 12.69 -13.21
C ILE A 112 -10.39 13.67 -14.08
N LYS A 113 -11.71 13.64 -13.96
CA LYS A 113 -12.62 14.59 -14.60
C LYS A 113 -13.03 15.63 -13.58
N ARG A 114 -12.56 16.86 -13.80
CA ARG A 114 -13.01 18.04 -13.07
C ARG A 114 -14.05 18.73 -13.96
N ASP A 115 -13.59 19.64 -14.81
CA ASP A 115 -14.35 20.12 -15.97
C ASP A 115 -14.07 19.21 -17.18
N ASP A 116 -12.79 18.93 -17.42
CA ASP A 116 -12.28 18.04 -18.47
C ASP A 116 -11.42 16.92 -17.89
N TRP A 117 -11.13 15.91 -18.73
CA TRP A 117 -10.29 14.77 -18.39
C TRP A 117 -8.80 15.12 -18.35
N GLN A 118 -8.24 15.18 -17.15
CA GLN A 118 -6.84 15.45 -16.87
C GLN A 118 -6.13 14.20 -16.36
N ASP A 119 -4.80 14.14 -16.47
CA ASP A 119 -4.04 13.03 -15.88
C ASP A 119 -4.05 13.13 -14.35
N VAL A 120 -4.13 11.98 -13.69
CA VAL A 120 -4.11 11.90 -12.21
C VAL A 120 -2.70 12.10 -11.68
N SER A 121 -2.59 12.78 -10.54
CA SER A 121 -1.40 12.87 -9.71
C SER A 121 -1.67 12.34 -8.30
N ILE A 122 -0.61 11.96 -7.59
CA ILE A 122 -0.64 11.66 -6.16
C ILE A 122 -1.20 12.88 -5.41
N GLU A 123 -1.98 12.68 -4.35
CA GLU A 123 -2.66 13.72 -3.56
C GLU A 123 -3.77 14.48 -4.31
N ASP A 124 -4.10 14.11 -5.55
CA ASP A 124 -5.27 14.66 -6.22
C ASP A 124 -6.52 14.40 -5.38
N GLU A 125 -7.26 15.47 -5.08
CA GLU A 125 -8.52 15.40 -4.37
C GLU A 125 -9.66 15.14 -5.35
N LEU A 126 -10.43 14.09 -5.08
CA LEU A 126 -11.69 13.79 -5.75
C LEU A 126 -12.82 14.53 -5.02
N LYS A 127 -13.48 15.46 -5.72
CA LYS A 127 -14.60 16.24 -5.17
C LYS A 127 -15.94 15.71 -5.67
N ILE A 128 -17.02 16.08 -4.98
CA ILE A 128 -18.38 15.74 -5.40
C ILE A 128 -18.61 16.18 -6.86
N GLY A 129 -19.21 15.30 -7.65
CA GLY A 129 -19.46 15.46 -9.09
C GLY A 129 -18.25 15.18 -10.00
N GLN A 130 -17.08 14.89 -9.44
CA GLN A 130 -15.89 14.53 -10.21
C GLN A 130 -15.79 13.02 -10.41
N SER A 131 -15.11 12.63 -11.49
CA SER A 131 -14.94 11.22 -11.85
C SER A 131 -13.47 10.83 -11.92
N LEU A 132 -13.17 9.56 -11.61
CA LEU A 132 -11.87 8.95 -11.86
C LEU A 132 -12.03 7.81 -12.83
N LYS A 133 -11.05 7.64 -13.71
CA LYS A 133 -10.99 6.46 -14.56
C LYS A 133 -9.59 5.91 -14.72
N THR A 134 -9.52 4.60 -14.88
CA THR A 134 -8.33 3.84 -15.22
C THR A 134 -8.48 3.25 -16.61
N PHE A 135 -7.36 3.01 -17.28
CA PHE A 135 -7.33 2.38 -18.59
C PHE A 135 -6.83 0.93 -18.48
N GLU A 136 -6.58 0.29 -19.61
CA GLU A 136 -5.98 -1.04 -19.67
C GLU A 136 -4.65 -1.09 -18.91
N ASN A 137 -4.36 -2.23 -18.28
CA ASN A 137 -3.13 -2.45 -17.51
C ASN A 137 -2.84 -1.37 -16.46
N SER A 138 -3.89 -0.77 -15.89
CA SER A 138 -3.80 0.33 -14.95
C SER A 138 -4.63 0.05 -13.70
N TRP A 139 -4.22 0.63 -12.58
CA TRP A 139 -5.00 0.63 -11.34
C TRP A 139 -4.84 1.98 -10.65
N LEU A 140 -5.82 2.39 -9.85
CA LEU A 140 -5.84 3.64 -9.11
C LEU A 140 -6.44 3.38 -7.73
N GLU A 141 -5.94 4.05 -6.71
CA GLU A 141 -6.43 3.95 -5.36
C GLU A 141 -6.67 5.31 -4.74
N VAL A 142 -7.77 5.36 -4.00
CA VAL A 142 -8.27 6.55 -3.36
C VAL A 142 -8.55 6.20 -1.90
N SER A 143 -8.05 7.02 -0.99
CA SER A 143 -8.33 6.92 0.44
C SER A 143 -9.47 7.87 0.80
N PHE A 144 -10.37 7.43 1.68
CA PHE A 144 -11.51 8.17 2.23
C PHE A 144 -11.61 7.83 3.71
N ASP A 145 -11.46 8.75 4.66
CA ASP A 145 -11.72 8.49 6.10
C ASP A 145 -11.27 7.09 6.60
N LYS A 146 -9.98 6.78 6.39
CA LYS A 146 -9.35 5.47 6.72
C LYS A 146 -9.86 4.25 5.95
N SER A 147 -10.77 4.44 5.00
CA SER A 147 -11.18 3.49 3.98
C SER A 147 -10.32 3.62 2.73
N LEU A 148 -10.14 2.52 1.99
CA LEU A 148 -9.35 2.45 0.76
C LEU A 148 -10.19 1.85 -0.36
N ILE A 149 -10.18 2.51 -1.51
CA ILE A 149 -10.88 2.05 -2.71
C ILE A 149 -9.88 1.95 -3.84
N ARG A 150 -9.80 0.76 -4.44
CA ARG A 150 -8.90 0.43 -5.53
C ARG A 150 -9.69 0.14 -6.79
N LEU A 151 -9.57 1.02 -7.76
CA LEU A 151 -10.07 0.88 -9.12
C LEU A 151 -9.10 -0.01 -9.90
N GLN A 152 -9.66 -1.04 -10.53
CA GLN A 152 -8.92 -1.94 -11.42
C GLN A 152 -8.90 -1.40 -12.84
N ALA A 153 -8.28 -2.12 -13.78
CA ALA A 153 -8.23 -1.70 -15.18
C ALA A 153 -9.64 -1.44 -15.76
N ASN A 154 -9.75 -0.44 -16.64
CA ASN A 154 -10.99 -0.06 -17.33
C ASN A 154 -12.15 0.30 -16.40
N THR A 155 -11.86 0.92 -15.26
CA THR A 155 -12.85 1.30 -14.25
C THR A 155 -13.12 2.79 -14.28
N GLU A 156 -14.38 3.18 -14.17
CA GLU A 156 -14.79 4.58 -13.99
C GLU A 156 -15.72 4.70 -12.77
N ILE A 157 -15.38 5.62 -11.86
CA ILE A 157 -16.23 5.98 -10.72
C ILE A 157 -16.54 7.48 -10.73
N GLU A 158 -17.61 7.85 -10.04
CA GLU A 158 -17.95 9.24 -9.72
C GLU A 158 -18.29 9.36 -8.23
N LEU A 159 -17.81 10.43 -7.59
CA LEU A 159 -18.21 10.76 -6.23
C LEU A 159 -19.55 11.53 -6.28
N LYS A 160 -20.65 10.87 -5.92
CA LYS A 160 -22.00 11.45 -5.99
C LYS A 160 -22.34 12.28 -4.77
N GLU A 161 -22.00 11.77 -3.59
CA GLU A 161 -22.33 12.41 -2.34
C GLU A 161 -21.18 12.23 -1.34
N TRP A 162 -20.89 13.32 -0.64
CA TRP A 162 -20.11 13.31 0.59
C TRP A 162 -20.75 14.32 1.53
N SER A 163 -21.35 13.82 2.61
CA SER A 163 -22.00 14.65 3.63
C SER A 163 -21.41 14.34 4.99
N SER A 164 -21.03 15.38 5.74
CA SER A 164 -20.68 15.31 7.16
C SER A 164 -21.81 15.96 7.94
N PHE A 165 -22.42 15.21 8.85
CA PHE A 165 -23.53 15.67 9.68
C PHE A 165 -23.01 16.26 11.01
N GLU A 166 -23.83 17.08 11.67
CA GLU A 166 -23.48 17.76 12.95
C GLU A 166 -23.21 16.77 14.10
N ASP A 167 -23.64 15.52 13.98
CA ASP A 167 -23.43 14.44 14.95
C ASP A 167 -22.15 13.63 14.70
N ASN A 168 -21.24 14.12 13.83
CA ASN A 168 -20.03 13.43 13.35
C ASN A 168 -20.29 12.15 12.54
N SER A 169 -21.54 11.88 12.12
CA SER A 169 -21.77 10.88 11.09
C SER A 169 -21.38 11.46 9.72
N SER A 170 -20.92 10.60 8.81
CA SER A 170 -20.73 10.97 7.42
C SER A 170 -21.38 9.93 6.52
N ARG A 171 -21.79 10.33 5.32
CA ARG A 171 -22.27 9.41 4.28
C ARG A 171 -21.47 9.64 3.02
N THR A 172 -20.96 8.56 2.45
CA THR A 172 -20.27 8.58 1.16
C THR A 172 -20.98 7.70 0.15
N VAL A 173 -21.32 8.27 -1.00
CA VAL A 173 -21.94 7.54 -2.12
C VAL A 173 -21.04 7.67 -3.34
N LEU A 174 -20.57 6.52 -3.83
CA LEU A 174 -19.83 6.41 -5.09
C LEU A 174 -20.68 5.73 -6.14
N GLU A 175 -20.66 6.24 -7.36
CA GLU A 175 -21.19 5.53 -8.51
C GLU A 175 -20.06 4.80 -9.23
N LEU A 176 -20.13 3.47 -9.32
CA LEU A 176 -19.31 2.64 -10.19
C LEU A 176 -20.02 2.47 -11.54
N LYS A 177 -19.62 3.30 -12.51
CA LYS A 177 -20.20 3.30 -13.86
C LYS A 177 -19.85 2.05 -14.65
N GLN A 178 -18.59 1.62 -14.54
CA GLN A 178 -18.08 0.40 -15.17
C GLN A 178 -16.76 -0.03 -14.53
N GLY A 179 -16.40 -1.29 -14.72
CA GLY A 179 -15.15 -1.89 -14.28
C GLY A 179 -15.29 -2.58 -12.93
N LYS A 180 -14.23 -2.52 -12.12
CA LYS A 180 -14.15 -3.29 -10.89
C LYS A 180 -13.51 -2.48 -9.79
N VAL A 181 -14.13 -2.52 -8.62
CA VAL A 181 -13.67 -1.85 -7.41
C VAL A 181 -13.38 -2.88 -6.34
N TRP A 182 -12.21 -2.77 -5.72
CA TRP A 182 -11.88 -3.43 -4.47
C TRP A 182 -11.93 -2.39 -3.35
N ALA A 183 -12.77 -2.62 -2.34
CA ALA A 183 -13.02 -1.65 -1.29
C ALA A 183 -12.72 -2.27 0.09
N ILE A 184 -11.98 -1.52 0.90
CA ILE A 184 -11.71 -1.81 2.31
C ILE A 184 -12.30 -0.64 3.09
N ILE A 185 -13.49 -0.85 3.66
CA ILE A 185 -14.23 0.21 4.34
C ILE A 185 -14.03 0.09 5.85
N ASN A 186 -13.73 1.20 6.51
CA ASN A 186 -13.56 1.27 7.95
C ASN A 186 -14.90 1.03 8.70
N ASN A 187 -14.82 0.67 9.98
CA ASN A 187 -15.95 0.37 10.85
C ASN A 187 -16.24 1.50 11.88
N ASP A 188 -15.98 2.75 11.52
CA ASP A 188 -16.33 3.91 12.35
C ASP A 188 -17.84 4.16 12.45
N GLY A 189 -18.63 3.46 11.64
CA GLY A 189 -20.07 3.52 11.66
C GLY A 189 -20.71 4.48 10.68
N GLN A 190 -19.90 5.07 9.80
CA GLN A 190 -20.36 5.91 8.72
C GLN A 190 -20.90 5.05 7.56
N PRO A 191 -22.13 5.27 7.08
CA PRO A 191 -22.66 4.57 5.92
C PRO A 191 -21.83 4.83 4.67
N PHE A 192 -21.43 3.75 4.00
CA PHE A 192 -20.74 3.80 2.72
C PHE A 192 -21.54 3.03 1.68
N GLU A 193 -21.79 3.66 0.53
CA GLU A 193 -22.60 3.09 -0.55
C GLU A 193 -21.82 3.13 -1.87
N ILE A 194 -21.87 2.03 -2.61
CA ILE A 194 -21.44 1.99 -4.01
C ILE A 194 -22.64 1.62 -4.89
N ASP A 195 -23.03 2.56 -5.73
CA ASP A 195 -24.09 2.43 -6.71
C ASP A 195 -23.53 1.89 -8.03
N THR A 196 -24.28 1.00 -8.65
CA THR A 196 -24.07 0.53 -10.02
C THR A 196 -25.39 0.61 -10.76
N PRO A 197 -25.41 0.57 -12.10
CA PRO A 197 -26.67 0.61 -12.86
C PRO A 197 -27.72 -0.43 -12.46
N GLY A 198 -27.32 -1.57 -11.86
CA GLY A 198 -28.24 -2.64 -11.48
C GLY A 198 -28.29 -3.00 -10.00
N LEU A 199 -27.52 -2.32 -9.14
CA LEU A 199 -27.42 -2.66 -7.72
C LEU A 199 -26.81 -1.54 -6.89
N ILE A 200 -27.33 -1.36 -5.68
CA ILE A 200 -26.76 -0.53 -4.61
C ILE A 200 -26.11 -1.45 -3.57
N ALA A 201 -24.83 -1.23 -3.28
CA ALA A 201 -24.10 -1.96 -2.25
C ALA A 201 -23.85 -1.06 -1.04
N GLY A 202 -24.62 -1.25 0.03
CA GLY A 202 -24.43 -0.60 1.31
C GLY A 202 -23.54 -1.43 2.24
N VAL A 203 -22.53 -0.79 2.83
CA VAL A 203 -21.53 -1.48 3.65
C VAL A 203 -21.12 -0.70 4.89
N ARG A 204 -20.63 -1.43 5.89
CA ARG A 204 -19.99 -0.89 7.09
C ARG A 204 -18.88 -1.84 7.52
N GLY A 205 -17.64 -1.37 7.71
CA GLY A 205 -16.56 -2.22 8.21
C GLY A 205 -16.32 -3.48 7.36
N THR A 206 -16.27 -3.33 6.04
CA THR A 206 -16.36 -4.46 5.10
C THR A 206 -15.23 -4.41 4.07
N LYS A 207 -14.67 -5.58 3.76
CA LYS A 207 -13.74 -5.80 2.65
C LYS A 207 -14.47 -6.57 1.56
N PHE A 208 -14.68 -5.94 0.42
CA PHE A 208 -15.45 -6.52 -0.67
C PHE A 208 -14.95 -6.06 -2.03
N ARG A 209 -15.37 -6.79 -3.07
CA ARG A 209 -15.22 -6.42 -4.46
C ARG A 209 -16.59 -6.26 -5.10
N LEU A 210 -16.73 -5.23 -5.92
CA LEU A 210 -17.89 -4.98 -6.74
C LEU A 210 -17.45 -4.82 -8.19
N ASP A 211 -18.01 -5.65 -9.05
CA ASP A 211 -17.86 -5.56 -10.50
C ASP A 211 -19.14 -4.98 -11.09
N SER A 212 -18.99 -4.04 -12.01
CA SER A 212 -20.07 -3.49 -12.82
C SER A 212 -19.59 -3.47 -14.27
N SER A 213 -20.42 -3.89 -15.21
CA SER A 213 -20.13 -3.66 -16.63
C SER A 213 -21.02 -2.55 -17.16
N ASP A 214 -21.03 -2.36 -18.48
CA ASP A 214 -22.18 -1.74 -19.13
C ASP A 214 -23.50 -2.43 -18.69
N GLU A 215 -24.63 -1.79 -18.96
CA GLU A 215 -25.97 -2.22 -18.54
C GLU A 215 -26.34 -3.67 -18.96
N SER A 216 -25.53 -4.32 -19.81
CA SER A 216 -25.83 -5.66 -20.34
C SER A 216 -25.41 -6.83 -19.43
N LYS A 217 -24.57 -6.62 -18.41
CA LYS A 217 -24.22 -7.69 -17.45
C LYS A 217 -24.54 -7.28 -16.01
N PRO A 218 -25.08 -8.22 -15.22
CA PRO A 218 -25.40 -7.94 -13.85
C PRO A 218 -24.13 -7.73 -13.03
N PRO A 219 -24.18 -6.89 -11.99
CA PRO A 219 -23.06 -6.67 -11.09
C PRO A 219 -22.73 -7.94 -10.31
N LEU A 220 -21.44 -8.15 -10.01
CA LEU A 220 -20.97 -9.25 -9.16
C LEU A 220 -20.40 -8.66 -7.87
N ILE A 221 -20.82 -9.19 -6.73
CA ILE A 221 -20.28 -8.84 -5.41
C ILE A 221 -19.54 -10.03 -4.83
N LYS A 222 -18.37 -9.79 -4.25
CA LYS A 222 -17.63 -10.76 -3.46
C LYS A 222 -17.26 -10.16 -2.11
N THR A 223 -17.65 -10.79 -1.00
CA THR A 223 -17.37 -10.30 0.36
C THR A 223 -16.29 -11.14 1.02
N PHE A 224 -15.22 -10.50 1.49
CA PHE A 224 -14.06 -11.14 2.12
C PHE A 224 -14.08 -10.99 3.63
N GLU A 225 -14.50 -9.83 4.13
CA GLU A 225 -14.65 -9.53 5.56
C GLU A 225 -15.89 -8.65 5.75
N GLY A 226 -16.61 -8.80 6.86
CA GLY A 226 -17.82 -8.03 7.12
C GLY A 226 -19.04 -8.56 6.35
N ASN A 227 -19.90 -7.63 5.90
CA ASN A 227 -21.18 -7.95 5.28
C ASN A 227 -21.60 -6.84 4.32
N VAL A 228 -22.08 -7.21 3.14
CA VAL A 228 -22.62 -6.28 2.14
C VAL A 228 -24.14 -6.43 2.07
N ALA A 229 -24.84 -5.32 2.25
CA ALA A 229 -26.27 -5.20 1.96
C ALA A 229 -26.45 -4.78 0.50
N GLY A 230 -26.85 -5.72 -0.36
CA GLY A 230 -27.20 -5.47 -1.75
C GLY A 230 -28.68 -5.15 -1.92
N ILE A 231 -28.99 -4.08 -2.65
CA ILE A 231 -30.36 -3.73 -3.04
C ILE A 231 -30.43 -3.69 -4.56
N ASN A 232 -31.36 -4.43 -5.15
CA ASN A 232 -31.64 -4.41 -6.59
C ASN A 232 -33.15 -4.45 -6.86
N ASP A 233 -33.56 -4.47 -8.13
CA ASP A 233 -34.96 -4.50 -8.54
C ASP A 233 -35.75 -5.72 -8.02
N VAL A 234 -35.06 -6.80 -7.65
CA VAL A 234 -35.66 -8.04 -7.12
C VAL A 234 -35.86 -7.95 -5.61
N GLY A 235 -35.01 -7.20 -4.91
CA GLY A 235 -35.14 -6.93 -3.49
C GLY A 235 -33.79 -6.78 -2.77
N PHE A 236 -33.81 -7.12 -1.48
CA PHE A 236 -32.67 -7.04 -0.58
C PHE A 236 -31.93 -8.39 -0.52
N VAL A 237 -30.60 -8.35 -0.57
CA VAL A 237 -29.72 -9.51 -0.38
C VAL A 237 -28.61 -9.16 0.60
N GLU A 238 -28.34 -10.08 1.53
CA GLU A 238 -27.24 -9.96 2.49
C GLU A 238 -26.11 -10.91 2.07
N ILE A 239 -24.89 -10.40 2.00
CA ILE A 239 -23.74 -11.09 1.42
C ILE A 239 -22.61 -11.07 2.43
N GLU A 240 -22.66 -12.05 3.33
CA GLU A 240 -21.69 -12.23 4.42
C GLU A 240 -20.28 -12.57 3.91
N ALA A 241 -19.29 -12.38 4.78
CA ALA A 241 -17.91 -12.80 4.52
C ALA A 241 -17.83 -14.27 4.06
N GLY A 242 -17.05 -14.50 2.99
CA GLY A 242 -16.92 -15.82 2.38
C GLY A 242 -18.06 -16.16 1.40
N LYS A 243 -18.94 -15.21 1.07
CA LYS A 243 -19.96 -15.35 0.02
C LYS A 243 -19.70 -14.45 -1.18
N GLN A 244 -20.38 -14.76 -2.28
CA GLN A 244 -20.49 -13.92 -3.46
C GLN A 244 -21.93 -13.91 -3.98
N TYR A 245 -22.32 -12.85 -4.67
CA TYR A 245 -23.65 -12.70 -5.25
C TYR A 245 -23.55 -12.26 -6.71
N ASP A 246 -24.22 -13.02 -7.58
CA ASP A 246 -24.48 -12.66 -8.97
C ASP A 246 -25.99 -12.74 -9.21
N PRO A 247 -26.67 -11.68 -9.66
CA PRO A 247 -28.11 -11.67 -9.91
C PRO A 247 -28.63 -12.82 -10.80
N LYS A 248 -27.82 -13.37 -11.70
CA LYS A 248 -28.23 -14.52 -12.54
C LYS A 248 -28.19 -15.84 -11.78
N THR A 249 -27.26 -16.00 -10.85
CA THR A 249 -27.02 -17.28 -10.17
C THR A 249 -27.34 -17.28 -8.68
N GLY A 250 -27.70 -16.13 -8.13
CA GLY A 250 -27.97 -15.92 -6.71
C GLY A 250 -26.71 -15.89 -5.84
N LEU A 251 -26.94 -16.07 -4.54
CA LEU A 251 -25.90 -16.13 -3.50
C LEU A 251 -25.16 -17.48 -3.55
N GLN A 252 -23.82 -17.44 -3.47
CA GLN A 252 -22.93 -18.60 -3.56
C GLN A 252 -21.77 -18.48 -2.57
N GLU A 253 -21.05 -19.58 -2.35
CA GLU A 253 -19.73 -19.53 -1.69
C GLU A 253 -18.73 -18.72 -2.52
N LEU A 254 -17.88 -17.97 -1.83
CA LEU A 254 -16.84 -17.17 -2.46
C LEU A 254 -15.84 -18.04 -3.21
N VAL A 255 -15.67 -17.77 -4.51
CA VAL A 255 -14.64 -18.38 -5.34
C VAL A 255 -13.61 -17.32 -5.75
N LEU A 256 -12.37 -17.50 -5.29
CA LEU A 256 -11.26 -16.58 -5.55
C LEU A 256 -10.76 -16.69 -6.99
N ASP A 257 -10.71 -15.55 -7.69
CA ASP A 257 -10.03 -15.42 -8.98
C ASP A 257 -8.64 -14.77 -8.82
N ASP A 258 -7.92 -14.58 -9.95
CA ASP A 258 -6.57 -14.02 -9.94
C ASP A 258 -6.52 -12.57 -9.44
N LEU A 259 -7.57 -11.80 -9.74
CA LEU A 259 -7.67 -10.42 -9.30
C LEU A 259 -7.90 -10.35 -7.79
N ASP A 260 -8.72 -11.24 -7.23
CA ASP A 260 -8.92 -11.34 -5.78
C ASP A 260 -7.60 -11.69 -5.08
N ARG A 261 -6.86 -12.68 -5.61
CA ARG A 261 -5.55 -13.08 -5.06
C ARG A 261 -4.54 -11.92 -5.11
N ALA A 262 -4.48 -11.20 -6.22
CA ALA A 262 -3.60 -10.04 -6.37
C ALA A 262 -3.93 -8.92 -5.38
N ASN A 263 -5.23 -8.64 -5.18
CA ASN A 263 -5.67 -7.63 -4.21
C ASN A 263 -5.40 -8.03 -2.77
N LEU A 264 -5.67 -9.29 -2.39
CA LEU A 264 -5.37 -9.79 -1.05
C LEU A 264 -3.87 -9.77 -0.75
N ALA A 265 -3.03 -10.22 -1.70
CA ALA A 265 -1.58 -10.17 -1.55
C ALA A 265 -1.08 -8.72 -1.39
N ARG A 266 -1.70 -7.79 -2.12
CA ARG A 266 -1.41 -6.37 -2.00
C ARG A 266 -1.82 -5.81 -0.64
N ASP A 267 -3.02 -6.07 -0.18
CA ASP A 267 -3.50 -5.66 1.14
C ASP A 267 -2.59 -6.19 2.26
N GLU A 268 -2.11 -7.44 2.13
CA GLU A 268 -1.14 -8.03 3.06
C GLU A 268 0.19 -7.26 3.08
N LEU A 269 0.66 -6.75 1.93
CA LEU A 269 1.87 -5.93 1.87
C LEU A 269 1.71 -4.56 2.56
N LEU A 270 0.49 -4.02 2.53
CA LEU A 270 0.19 -2.66 3.01
C LEU A 270 -0.18 -2.66 4.48
N GLY A 271 -0.83 -3.73 4.93
CA GLY A 271 -1.12 -3.97 6.34
C GLY A 271 0.09 -4.43 7.14
N LYS A 272 1.24 -4.67 6.50
CA LYS A 272 2.50 -4.99 7.19
C LYS A 272 3.05 -3.71 7.83
N PRO A 273 3.17 -3.67 9.16
CA PRO A 273 3.85 -2.55 9.80
C PRO A 273 5.30 -2.47 9.32
N LYS A 274 5.82 -1.26 9.21
CA LYS A 274 7.24 -1.00 9.06
C LYS A 274 7.99 -1.63 10.23
N LEU A 275 9.06 -2.35 9.93
CA LEU A 275 9.99 -2.87 10.92
C LEU A 275 11.41 -2.75 10.37
N ILE A 276 12.18 -1.85 10.96
CA ILE A 276 13.60 -1.66 10.66
C ILE A 276 14.36 -1.96 11.94
N VAL A 277 15.29 -2.89 11.88
CA VAL A 277 16.17 -3.24 13.00
C VAL A 277 17.56 -2.74 12.65
N LYS A 278 18.21 -2.04 13.58
CA LYS A 278 19.61 -1.63 13.43
C LYS A 278 20.47 -2.89 13.32
N ASP A 279 21.47 -2.86 12.44
CA ASP A 279 22.42 -3.98 12.27
C ASP A 279 22.95 -4.46 13.63
N LEU A 280 22.70 -5.74 13.92
CA LEU A 280 23.28 -6.41 15.09
C LEU A 280 24.55 -7.14 14.68
N ASN A 281 25.55 -7.13 15.55
CA ASN A 281 26.75 -7.94 15.36
C ASN A 281 26.38 -9.43 15.37
N TYR A 282 26.86 -10.17 14.37
CA TYR A 282 26.65 -11.63 14.28
C TYR A 282 27.43 -12.41 15.34
N TYR A 283 28.43 -11.78 15.96
CA TYR A 283 29.28 -12.35 17.01
C TYR A 283 29.35 -11.40 18.19
N THR A 284 29.26 -11.95 19.40
CA THR A 284 29.47 -11.19 20.65
C THR A 284 29.99 -12.10 21.77
N ASN A 285 30.70 -11.52 22.73
CA ASN A 285 31.02 -12.20 24.00
C ASN A 285 29.95 -11.90 25.07
N ASP A 286 29.17 -10.85 24.87
CA ASP A 286 28.19 -10.36 25.82
C ASP A 286 27.08 -11.38 26.05
N SER A 287 26.65 -11.52 27.29
CA SER A 287 25.49 -12.35 27.64
C SER A 287 24.16 -11.75 27.21
N LYS A 288 24.17 -10.53 26.66
CA LYS A 288 22.98 -9.79 26.25
C LYS A 288 23.26 -8.99 24.98
N VAL A 289 22.22 -8.77 24.20
CA VAL A 289 22.24 -7.86 23.06
C VAL A 289 21.09 -6.85 23.17
N LEU A 290 21.39 -5.59 22.88
CA LEU A 290 20.38 -4.56 22.74
C LEU A 290 19.93 -4.49 21.29
N ILE A 291 18.67 -4.82 21.05
CA ILE A 291 18.02 -4.68 19.76
C ILE A 291 17.39 -3.30 19.73
N VAL A 292 17.73 -2.50 18.73
CA VAL A 292 17.18 -1.16 18.52
C VAL A 292 16.59 -1.11 17.12
N GLY A 293 15.44 -0.46 16.97
CA GLY A 293 14.81 -0.34 15.68
C GLY A 293 13.75 0.74 15.61
N ILE A 294 13.14 0.84 14.43
CA ILE A 294 12.04 1.72 14.11
C ILE A 294 10.87 0.88 13.60
N SER A 295 9.66 1.16 14.08
CA SER A 295 8.44 0.52 13.63
C SER A 295 7.22 1.42 13.86
N ASP A 296 6.27 1.39 12.93
CA ASP A 296 4.94 1.97 13.08
C ASP A 296 3.92 0.97 13.67
N ALA A 297 4.40 -0.17 14.18
CA ALA A 297 3.55 -1.17 14.79
C ALA A 297 3.01 -0.75 16.15
N ASP A 298 1.81 -1.21 16.50
CA ASP A 298 1.30 -1.13 17.88
C ASP A 298 2.17 -1.91 18.87
N LYS A 299 2.77 -3.01 18.40
CA LYS A 299 3.64 -3.86 19.21
C LYS A 299 4.76 -4.53 18.43
N ILE A 300 5.87 -4.70 19.14
CA ILE A 300 7.04 -5.49 18.76
C ILE A 300 7.16 -6.67 19.72
N ILE A 301 7.34 -7.86 19.16
CA ILE A 301 7.56 -9.09 19.91
C ILE A 301 8.95 -9.61 19.56
N VAL A 302 9.81 -9.81 20.57
CA VAL A 302 11.12 -10.43 20.39
C VAL A 302 11.27 -11.62 21.34
N ASN A 303 11.42 -12.82 20.79
CA ASN A 303 11.56 -14.07 21.56
C ASN A 303 10.59 -14.15 22.77
N ASN A 304 9.31 -13.86 22.51
CA ASN A 304 8.19 -13.83 23.47
C ASN A 304 8.11 -12.62 24.43
N LYS A 305 9.03 -11.65 24.37
CA LYS A 305 8.88 -10.37 25.08
C LYS A 305 8.19 -9.35 24.18
N GLU A 306 7.13 -8.71 24.67
CA GLU A 306 6.36 -7.70 23.95
C GLU A 306 6.68 -6.29 24.46
N ILE A 307 6.84 -5.34 23.55
CA ILE A 307 6.96 -3.90 23.83
C ILE A 307 6.19 -3.09 22.78
N SER A 308 5.75 -1.89 23.13
CA SER A 308 5.20 -0.92 22.17
C SER A 308 6.27 0.09 21.77
N PRO A 309 6.46 0.37 20.46
CA PRO A 309 7.27 1.49 20.00
C PRO A 309 6.79 2.82 20.59
N LYS A 310 7.74 3.72 20.88
CA LYS A 310 7.47 5.11 21.26
C LYS A 310 8.06 6.04 20.20
N ASP A 311 7.25 6.92 19.63
CA ASP A 311 7.64 7.79 18.52
C ASP A 311 8.32 7.00 17.39
N TYR A 312 7.69 5.88 17.02
CA TYR A 312 8.19 4.90 16.06
C TYR A 312 9.47 4.16 16.46
N ARG A 313 10.04 4.37 17.65
CA ARG A 313 11.30 3.75 18.06
C ARG A 313 11.07 2.66 19.10
N PHE A 314 11.85 1.60 19.02
CA PHE A 314 11.84 0.55 20.04
C PHE A 314 13.25 0.13 20.40
N SER A 315 13.40 -0.35 21.63
CA SER A 315 14.62 -0.99 22.10
C SER A 315 14.30 -2.09 23.08
N ILE A 316 14.93 -3.26 22.92
CA ILE A 316 14.72 -4.40 23.80
C ILE A 316 16.02 -5.17 24.03
N GLU A 317 16.27 -5.53 25.28
CA GLU A 317 17.41 -6.35 25.67
C GLU A 317 17.03 -7.83 25.67
N VAL A 318 17.85 -8.63 24.97
CA VAL A 318 17.67 -10.07 24.85
C VAL A 318 18.88 -10.80 25.42
N ASP A 319 18.61 -11.76 26.28
CA ASP A 319 19.63 -12.63 26.87
C ASP A 319 20.09 -13.67 25.84
N LEU A 320 21.41 -13.87 25.77
CA LEU A 320 22.06 -14.79 24.84
C LEU A 320 22.66 -15.99 25.60
N GLN A 321 22.33 -17.18 25.12
CA GLN A 321 23.00 -18.42 25.52
C GLN A 321 24.34 -18.56 24.80
N TYR A 322 25.27 -19.35 25.33
CA TYR A 322 26.49 -19.68 24.59
C TYR A 322 26.15 -20.43 23.30
N GLY A 323 26.87 -20.12 22.22
CA GLY A 323 26.63 -20.69 20.90
C GLY A 323 25.59 -19.91 20.09
N LEU A 324 24.75 -20.63 19.34
CA LEU A 324 23.80 -20.04 18.39
C LEU A 324 22.54 -19.54 19.10
N ASN A 325 22.19 -18.28 18.88
CA ASN A 325 20.95 -17.69 19.34
C ASN A 325 20.11 -17.24 18.15
N TYR A 326 18.88 -17.73 18.08
CA TYR A 326 17.91 -17.32 17.08
C TYR A 326 17.07 -16.19 17.66
N ILE A 327 17.11 -15.04 16.99
CA ILE A 327 16.36 -13.84 17.36
C ILE A 327 15.28 -13.64 16.30
N GLU A 328 14.03 -13.77 16.69
CA GLU A 328 12.88 -13.42 15.85
C GLU A 328 12.24 -12.15 16.38
N ILE A 329 12.15 -11.12 15.52
CA ILE A 329 11.57 -9.82 15.82
C ILE A 329 10.33 -9.67 14.95
N ILE A 330 9.18 -9.54 15.58
CA ILE A 330 7.88 -9.47 14.92
C ILE A 330 7.24 -8.12 15.22
N ALA A 331 6.85 -7.39 14.18
CA ALA A 331 6.04 -6.18 14.30
C ALA A 331 4.59 -6.49 13.90
N LYS A 332 3.63 -6.05 14.71
CA LYS A 332 2.20 -6.33 14.51
C LYS A 332 1.31 -5.16 14.95
N ASN A 333 0.29 -4.85 14.15
CA ASN A 333 -0.82 -3.97 14.54
C ASN A 333 -1.95 -4.79 15.17
N ASN A 334 -2.67 -4.20 16.13
CA ASN A 334 -3.76 -4.87 16.84
C ASN A 334 -4.91 -5.24 15.91
N ASP A 335 -5.20 -4.37 14.94
CA ASP A 335 -6.32 -4.54 13.99
C ASP A 335 -5.90 -5.21 12.68
N SER A 336 -4.66 -5.67 12.56
CA SER A 336 -4.13 -6.32 11.35
C SER A 336 -3.69 -7.76 11.63
N SER A 337 -4.08 -8.67 10.73
CA SER A 337 -3.53 -10.03 10.69
C SER A 337 -2.12 -10.07 10.10
N SER A 338 -1.70 -9.01 9.39
CA SER A 338 -0.39 -8.90 8.76
C SER A 338 0.70 -8.57 9.77
N LYS A 339 1.89 -9.12 9.56
CA LYS A 339 3.07 -8.92 10.41
C LYS A 339 4.33 -8.75 9.59
N ALA A 340 5.23 -7.89 10.05
CA ALA A 340 6.60 -7.84 9.55
C ALA A 340 7.50 -8.67 10.47
N ILE A 341 8.45 -9.41 9.89
CA ILE A 341 9.33 -10.31 10.62
C ILE A 341 10.76 -10.08 10.18
N VAL A 342 11.65 -9.85 11.13
CA VAL A 342 13.10 -9.90 10.94
C VAL A 342 13.64 -11.09 11.74
N LYS A 343 14.45 -11.91 11.08
CA LYS A 343 15.13 -13.05 11.71
C LYS A 343 16.62 -12.82 11.68
N GLN A 344 17.28 -12.98 12.82
CA GLN A 344 18.72 -12.87 12.93
C GLN A 344 19.30 -14.01 13.76
N VAL A 345 20.51 -14.42 13.41
CA VAL A 345 21.29 -15.37 14.20
C VAL A 345 22.46 -14.62 14.81
N ILE A 346 22.62 -14.74 16.12
CA ILE A 346 23.75 -14.17 16.86
C ILE A 346 24.51 -15.31 17.53
N VAL A 347 25.81 -15.36 17.31
CA VAL A 347 26.71 -16.32 17.93
C VAL A 347 27.33 -15.67 19.16
N ARG A 348 26.99 -16.19 20.34
CA ARG A 348 27.71 -15.82 21.56
C ARG A 348 28.91 -16.75 21.72
N VAL A 349 30.11 -16.21 21.65
CA VAL A 349 31.33 -16.98 21.91
C VAL A 349 31.70 -16.89 23.39
N GLY A 350 32.26 -17.98 23.93
CA GLY A 350 32.83 -17.99 25.27
C GLY A 350 34.13 -17.21 25.34
N GLU A 351 34.44 -16.65 26.51
CA GLU A 351 35.83 -16.31 26.81
C GLU A 351 36.62 -17.62 26.83
N ASN A 352 37.67 -17.71 26.02
CA ASN A 352 38.64 -18.81 26.05
C ASN A 352 39.51 -18.73 27.30
#